data_AF-A0A162IV73-F1
#
_entry.id   AF-A0A162IV73-F1
#
_cell.length_a   1.000
_cell.length_b   1.000
_cell.length_c   1.000
_cell.angle_alpha   90.00
_cell.angle_beta   90.00
_cell.angle_gamma   90.00
#
_symmetry.space_group_name_H-M   'P 1'
#
loop_
_entity.id
_entity.type
_entity.pdbx_description
1 polymer ?
#
loop_
_entity_poly.entity_id
_entity_poly.type
_entity_poly.pdbx_seq_one_letter_code
_entity_poly.pdbx_strand_id
1 'polypeptide(L)'
;MKIGIAGCGGIGSNVAYHLIRSGISEFKFGDFDIVEASNLNRQFFFYSQIGKSKSLCLRENLLQINPKAIIQAEVIRFEKENILRFFQDCDIVIEAFDRKEYKSILIEEIMQTGKPIIAASGIADYDIEHLQIKKLNPYLYIVGDFTKGIETFPTYSHKVNMVAAMMTKIVLDLGGYFEKTN
;
A
#
# COMPACT_ATOMS: atom_id res chain seq x y z
N MET A 1 1.84 -14.68 -7.57
CA MET A 1 2.53 -13.68 -6.72
C MET A 1 1.46 -12.95 -5.91
N LYS A 2 1.48 -13.09 -4.59
CA LYS A 2 0.51 -12.48 -3.67
C LYS A 2 1.10 -11.24 -3.00
N ILE A 3 0.37 -10.13 -3.06
CA ILE A 3 0.78 -8.87 -2.46
C ILE A 3 0.02 -8.65 -1.15
N GLY A 4 0.78 -8.52 -0.06
CA GLY A 4 0.27 -8.10 1.25
C GLY A 4 0.26 -6.58 1.35
N ILE A 5 -0.82 -5.98 1.85
CA ILE A 5 -0.89 -4.53 2.10
C ILE A 5 -1.36 -4.29 3.53
N ALA A 6 -0.53 -3.60 4.30
CA ALA A 6 -0.80 -3.16 5.66
C ALA A 6 -1.29 -1.71 5.65
N GLY A 7 -2.60 -1.52 5.78
CA GLY A 7 -3.26 -0.22 5.63
C GLY A 7 -3.89 -0.04 4.24
N CYS A 8 -5.16 0.36 4.22
CA CYS A 8 -5.99 0.59 3.04
C CYS A 8 -6.29 2.08 2.82
N GLY A 9 -5.47 2.97 3.40
CA GLY A 9 -5.57 4.43 3.23
C GLY A 9 -5.09 4.92 1.87
N GLY A 10 -4.53 6.14 1.82
CA GLY A 10 -4.12 6.79 0.57
C GLY A 10 -3.10 6.00 -0.23
N ILE A 11 -2.06 5.49 0.43
CA ILE A 11 -1.03 4.70 -0.27
C ILE A 11 -1.55 3.31 -0.60
N GLY A 12 -2.02 2.56 0.40
CA GLY A 12 -2.41 1.16 0.20
C GLY A 12 -3.52 0.96 -0.82
N SER A 13 -4.57 1.78 -0.78
CA SER A 13 -5.69 1.68 -1.73
C SER A 13 -5.28 2.00 -3.17
N ASN A 14 -4.43 3.02 -3.39
CA ASN A 14 -3.96 3.38 -4.73
C ASN A 14 -2.89 2.40 -5.25
N VAL A 15 -2.02 1.84 -4.38
CA VAL A 15 -1.10 0.77 -4.77
C VAL A 15 -1.88 -0.45 -5.25
N ALA A 16 -2.90 -0.88 -4.51
CA ALA A 16 -3.75 -2.00 -4.92
C ALA A 16 -4.47 -1.71 -6.25
N TYR A 17 -5.00 -0.49 -6.41
CA TYR A 17 -5.64 -0.02 -7.64
C TYR A 17 -4.71 -0.09 -8.86
N HIS A 18 -3.46 0.37 -8.72
CA HIS A 18 -2.48 0.30 -9.80
C HIS A 18 -2.10 -1.15 -10.10
N LEU A 19 -1.77 -1.94 -9.08
CA LEU A 19 -1.36 -3.34 -9.23
C LEU A 19 -2.41 -4.19 -9.93
N ILE A 20 -3.70 -4.04 -9.56
CA ILE A 20 -4.75 -4.85 -10.18
C ILE A 20 -4.93 -4.54 -11.67
N ARG A 21 -4.75 -3.27 -12.04
CA ARG A 21 -4.79 -2.82 -13.44
C ARG A 21 -3.53 -3.20 -14.21
N SER A 22 -2.44 -3.48 -13.53
CA SER A 22 -1.19 -4.02 -14.08
C SER A 22 -1.17 -5.55 -14.17
N GLY A 23 -2.26 -6.23 -13.81
CA GLY A 23 -2.40 -7.69 -13.97
C GLY A 23 -2.07 -8.51 -12.72
N ILE A 24 -1.72 -7.89 -11.59
CA ILE A 24 -1.65 -8.59 -10.31
C ILE A 24 -3.07 -8.92 -9.86
N SER A 25 -3.33 -10.16 -9.45
CA SER A 25 -4.69 -10.61 -9.11
C SER A 25 -4.80 -11.29 -7.74
N GLU A 26 -3.69 -11.45 -7.02
CA GLU A 26 -3.69 -12.04 -5.69
C GLU A 26 -3.27 -11.02 -4.64
N PHE A 27 -4.18 -10.74 -3.70
CA PHE A 27 -4.00 -9.71 -2.69
C PHE A 27 -4.41 -10.18 -1.29
N LYS A 28 -3.76 -9.62 -0.28
CA LYS A 28 -4.14 -9.73 1.12
C LYS A 28 -4.07 -8.37 1.81
N PHE A 29 -5.19 -7.88 2.32
CA PHE A 29 -5.31 -6.55 2.94
C PHE A 29 -5.69 -6.65 4.41
N GLY A 30 -5.08 -5.79 5.23
CA GLY A 30 -5.57 -5.51 6.58
C GLY A 30 -5.71 -4.01 6.82
N ASP A 31 -6.84 -3.60 7.38
CA ASP A 31 -7.08 -2.26 7.91
C ASP A 31 -8.27 -2.32 8.88
N PHE A 32 -8.18 -1.64 10.02
CA PHE A 32 -9.25 -1.60 11.03
C PHE A 32 -10.14 -0.36 10.92
N ASP A 33 -9.75 0.64 10.11
CA ASP A 33 -10.48 1.89 9.95
C ASP A 33 -11.72 1.74 9.05
N ILE A 34 -12.58 2.76 9.13
CA ILE A 34 -13.72 2.96 8.24
C ILE A 34 -13.46 4.10 7.25
N VAL A 35 -14.18 4.10 6.14
CA VAL A 35 -14.14 5.18 5.15
C VAL A 35 -14.82 6.42 5.71
N GLU A 36 -14.10 7.55 5.72
CA GLU A 36 -14.62 8.86 6.11
C GLU A 36 -14.70 9.82 4.91
N ALA A 37 -15.57 10.83 4.98
CA ALA A 37 -15.69 11.84 3.90
C ALA A 37 -14.36 12.55 3.61
N SER A 38 -13.54 12.79 4.64
CA SER A 38 -12.20 13.39 4.53
C SER A 38 -11.17 12.51 3.79
N ASN A 39 -11.49 11.23 3.56
CA ASN A 39 -10.63 10.27 2.87
C ASN A 39 -10.83 10.31 1.35
N LEU A 40 -12.01 10.71 0.88
CA LEU A 40 -12.41 10.61 -0.53
C LEU A 40 -11.59 11.49 -1.48
N ASN A 41 -10.87 12.48 -0.96
CA ASN A 41 -10.03 13.36 -1.76
C ASN A 41 -8.77 12.66 -2.33
N ARG A 42 -8.38 11.49 -1.81
CA ARG A 42 -7.11 10.84 -2.16
C ARG A 42 -7.09 9.31 -2.03
N GLN A 43 -8.07 8.71 -1.38
CA GLN A 43 -8.15 7.26 -1.19
C GLN A 43 -9.10 6.66 -2.22
N PHE A 44 -8.86 5.43 -2.66
CA PHE A 44 -9.68 4.76 -3.68
C PHE A 44 -10.99 4.20 -3.09
N PHE A 45 -11.85 5.13 -2.63
CA PHE A 45 -13.17 4.89 -2.06
C PHE A 45 -14.22 5.82 -2.65
N PHE A 46 -15.48 5.44 -2.53
CA PHE A 46 -16.61 6.19 -3.05
C PHE A 46 -17.50 6.74 -1.94
N TYR A 47 -18.29 7.78 -2.24
CA TYR A 47 -19.18 8.41 -1.28
C TYR A 47 -20.18 7.42 -0.64
N SER A 48 -20.67 6.45 -1.42
CA SER A 48 -21.56 5.38 -0.96
C SER A 48 -20.92 4.38 0.01
N GLN A 49 -19.61 4.49 0.25
CA GLN A 49 -18.85 3.63 1.14
C GLN A 49 -18.54 4.30 2.48
N ILE A 50 -18.90 5.56 2.69
CA ILE A 50 -18.72 6.25 3.98
C ILE A 50 -19.36 5.41 5.11
N GLY A 51 -18.61 5.24 6.20
CA GLY A 51 -19.03 4.45 7.37
C GLY A 51 -18.77 2.95 7.27
N LYS A 52 -18.27 2.45 6.13
CA LYS A 52 -17.92 1.03 5.93
C LYS A 52 -16.43 0.79 6.12
N SER A 53 -16.03 -0.44 6.42
CA SER A 53 -14.62 -0.82 6.59
C SER A 53 -13.80 -0.54 5.32
N LYS A 54 -12.63 0.10 5.47
CA LYS A 54 -11.72 0.38 4.35
C LYS A 54 -11.25 -0.88 3.64
N SER A 55 -10.87 -1.93 4.38
CA SER A 55 -10.35 -3.17 3.78
C SER A 55 -11.40 -3.91 2.96
N LEU A 56 -12.65 -3.96 3.44
CA LEU A 56 -13.75 -4.59 2.71
C LEU A 56 -14.18 -3.75 1.49
N CYS A 57 -14.28 -2.44 1.63
CA CYS A 57 -14.57 -1.53 0.52
C CYS A 57 -13.49 -1.60 -0.57
N LEU A 58 -12.23 -1.69 -0.20
CA LEU A 58 -11.13 -1.81 -1.16
C LEU A 58 -11.27 -3.13 -1.94
N ARG A 59 -11.56 -4.25 -1.28
CA ARG A 59 -11.85 -5.52 -1.96
C ARG A 59 -12.99 -5.36 -2.96
N GLU A 60 -14.11 -4.77 -2.56
CA GLU A 60 -15.25 -4.52 -3.44
C GLU A 60 -14.83 -3.72 -4.68
N ASN A 61 -14.10 -2.62 -4.48
CA ASN A 61 -13.66 -1.73 -5.56
C ASN A 61 -12.73 -2.43 -6.55
N LEU A 62 -11.82 -3.27 -6.05
CA LEU A 62 -10.89 -4.03 -6.88
C LEU A 62 -11.59 -5.16 -7.65
N LEU A 63 -12.58 -5.82 -7.05
CA LEU A 63 -13.38 -6.83 -7.76
C LEU A 63 -14.24 -6.25 -8.89
N GLN A 64 -14.60 -4.96 -8.83
CA GLN A 64 -15.20 -4.27 -9.98
C GLN A 64 -14.23 -4.10 -11.15
N ILE A 65 -12.92 -4.05 -10.89
CA ILE A 65 -11.88 -3.96 -11.92
C ILE A 65 -11.56 -5.34 -12.48
N ASN A 66 -11.37 -6.33 -11.62
CA ASN A 66 -11.09 -7.71 -12.01
C ASN A 66 -11.87 -8.70 -11.11
N PRO A 67 -13.04 -9.19 -11.57
CA PRO A 67 -13.86 -10.13 -10.81
C PRO A 67 -13.20 -11.49 -10.54
N LYS A 68 -12.11 -11.82 -11.25
CA LYS A 68 -11.36 -13.07 -11.09
C LYS A 68 -10.22 -12.97 -10.07
N ALA A 69 -9.98 -11.78 -9.50
CA ALA A 69 -8.94 -11.59 -8.51
C ALA A 69 -9.25 -12.36 -7.21
N ILE A 70 -8.22 -12.95 -6.62
CA ILE A 70 -8.27 -13.63 -5.32
C ILE A 70 -7.84 -12.63 -4.26
N ILE A 71 -8.82 -12.12 -3.52
CA ILE A 71 -8.59 -11.04 -2.55
C ILE A 71 -9.04 -11.46 -1.16
N GLN A 72 -8.08 -11.55 -0.25
CA GLN A 72 -8.32 -11.68 1.18
C GLN A 72 -8.32 -10.28 1.80
N ALA A 73 -9.37 -9.91 2.51
CA ALA A 73 -9.48 -8.62 3.18
C ALA A 73 -10.00 -8.83 4.59
N GLU A 74 -9.27 -8.30 5.57
CA GLU A 74 -9.59 -8.45 6.98
C GLU A 74 -9.69 -7.09 7.67
N VAL A 75 -10.67 -6.96 8.57
CA VAL A 75 -10.79 -5.81 9.46
C VAL A 75 -9.93 -6.09 10.68
N ILE A 76 -8.66 -5.68 10.62
CA ILE A 76 -7.64 -6.08 11.58
C ILE A 76 -6.74 -4.91 11.95
N ARG A 77 -6.42 -4.82 13.25
CA ARG A 77 -5.35 -3.97 13.75
C ARG A 77 -4.06 -4.77 13.81
N PHE A 78 -3.01 -4.25 13.18
CA PHE A 78 -1.72 -4.90 13.19
C PHE A 78 -0.99 -4.63 14.50
N GLU A 79 -0.52 -5.71 15.09
CA GLU A 79 0.31 -5.76 16.29
C GLU A 79 1.46 -6.73 16.02
N LYS A 80 2.55 -6.62 16.78
CA LYS A 80 3.78 -7.40 16.54
C LYS A 80 3.49 -8.90 16.44
N GLU A 81 2.57 -9.38 17.26
CA GLU A 81 2.19 -10.78 17.43
C GLU A 81 1.43 -11.35 16.22
N ASN A 82 0.80 -10.48 15.41
CA ASN A 82 -0.06 -10.93 14.30
C ASN A 82 0.54 -10.63 12.91
N ILE A 83 1.47 -9.69 12.78
CA ILE A 83 2.06 -9.27 11.50
C ILE A 83 2.64 -10.45 10.72
N LEU A 84 3.53 -11.23 11.35
CA LEU A 84 4.21 -12.34 10.68
C LEU A 84 3.22 -13.40 10.21
N ARG A 85 2.28 -13.78 11.08
CA ARG A 85 1.24 -14.77 10.76
C ARG A 85 0.33 -14.27 9.63
N PHE A 86 0.00 -12.98 9.64
CA PHE A 86 -0.88 -12.40 8.63
C PHE A 86 -0.22 -12.39 7.25
N PHE A 87 1.05 -11.99 7.15
CA PHE A 87 1.75 -11.85 5.86
C PHE A 87 2.59 -13.07 5.46
N GLN A 88 2.49 -14.20 6.19
CA GLN A 88 3.33 -15.38 5.95
C GLN A 88 3.24 -15.93 4.51
N ASP A 89 2.07 -15.83 3.89
CA ASP A 89 1.74 -16.33 2.55
C ASP A 89 1.82 -15.26 1.45
N CYS A 90 2.35 -14.08 1.77
CA CYS A 90 2.58 -13.00 0.81
C CYS A 90 4.03 -13.02 0.32
N ASP A 91 4.24 -12.68 -0.95
CA ASP A 91 5.58 -12.62 -1.55
C ASP A 91 6.24 -11.27 -1.29
N ILE A 92 5.45 -10.19 -1.34
CA ILE A 92 5.87 -8.79 -1.12
C ILE A 92 4.86 -8.11 -0.21
N VAL A 93 5.35 -7.27 0.72
CA VAL A 93 4.51 -6.50 1.63
C VAL A 93 4.61 -4.99 1.35
N ILE A 94 3.47 -4.32 1.31
CA ILE A 94 3.33 -2.88 1.21
C ILE A 94 3.01 -2.33 2.58
N GLU A 95 3.86 -1.42 3.06
CA GLU A 95 3.61 -0.62 4.25
C GLU A 95 2.88 0.66 3.87
N ALA A 96 1.69 0.87 4.44
CA ALA A 96 0.83 2.00 4.15
C ALA A 96 0.12 2.55 5.41
N PHE A 97 0.79 2.49 6.57
CA PHE A 97 0.28 3.09 7.81
C PHE A 97 0.57 4.59 7.86
N ASP A 98 -0.34 5.34 8.48
CA ASP A 98 -0.17 6.78 8.68
C ASP A 98 0.78 7.12 9.84
N ARG A 99 0.96 6.19 10.80
CA ARG A 99 1.72 6.42 12.03
C ARG A 99 3.12 5.81 11.97
N LYS A 100 4.12 6.63 12.30
CA LYS A 100 5.54 6.26 12.23
C LYS A 100 5.89 5.08 13.14
N GLU A 101 5.27 4.97 14.31
CA GLU A 101 5.58 3.90 15.27
C GLU A 101 5.20 2.53 14.70
N TYR A 102 4.00 2.42 14.11
CA TYR A 102 3.51 1.18 13.52
C TYR A 102 4.27 0.79 12.25
N LYS A 103 4.73 1.78 11.49
CA LYS A 103 5.57 1.58 10.31
C LYS A 103 6.89 0.88 10.66
N SER A 104 7.59 1.32 11.70
CA SER A 104 8.84 0.69 12.12
C SER A 104 8.62 -0.76 12.56
N ILE A 105 7.56 -1.02 13.35
CA ILE A 105 7.22 -2.38 13.79
C ILE A 105 6.97 -3.30 12.59
N LEU A 106 6.18 -2.87 11.60
CA LEU A 106 5.92 -3.67 10.41
C LEU A 106 7.21 -3.97 9.63
N ILE A 107 8.05 -2.96 9.43
CA ILE A 107 9.31 -3.11 8.69
C ILE A 107 10.22 -4.11 9.40
N GLU A 108 10.41 -3.96 10.71
CA GLU A 108 11.26 -4.83 11.52
C GLU A 108 10.79 -6.29 11.50
N GLU A 109 9.49 -6.53 11.65
CA GLU A 109 8.94 -7.88 11.63
C GLU A 109 9.06 -8.52 10.24
N ILE A 110 8.63 -7.84 9.17
CA ILE A 110 8.65 -8.42 7.82
C ILE A 110 10.09 -8.67 7.34
N MET A 111 11.03 -7.78 7.65
CA MET A 111 12.44 -7.95 7.25
C MET A 111 13.07 -9.23 7.82
N GLN A 112 12.67 -9.68 9.01
CA GLN A 112 13.16 -10.93 9.60
C GLN A 112 12.79 -12.17 8.76
N THR A 113 11.80 -12.05 7.88
CA THR A 113 11.35 -13.15 7.02
C THR A 113 12.08 -13.22 5.68
N GLY A 114 12.94 -12.24 5.36
CA GLY A 114 13.57 -12.14 4.05
C GLY A 114 12.61 -11.76 2.91
N LYS A 115 11.37 -11.37 3.21
CA LYS A 115 10.41 -10.87 2.23
C LYS A 115 10.67 -9.39 1.92
N PRO A 116 10.60 -8.98 0.64
CA PRO A 116 10.63 -7.56 0.31
C PRO A 116 9.48 -6.78 0.95
N ILE A 117 9.81 -5.61 1.50
CA ILE A 117 8.87 -4.63 2.02
C ILE A 117 9.12 -3.27 1.36
N ILE A 118 8.02 -2.64 0.92
CA ILE A 118 8.03 -1.34 0.24
C ILE A 118 7.20 -0.37 1.06
N ALA A 119 7.80 0.76 1.44
CA ALA A 119 7.23 1.70 2.39
C ALA A 119 7.20 3.13 1.83
N ALA A 120 6.28 3.98 2.30
CA ALA A 120 6.15 5.36 1.80
C ALA A 120 6.58 6.41 2.84
N SER A 121 7.45 7.36 2.50
CA SER A 121 7.90 8.41 3.43
C SER A 121 7.95 9.77 2.76
N GLY A 122 7.16 10.71 3.27
CA GLY A 122 7.09 12.04 2.68
C GLY A 122 6.08 12.10 1.53
N ILE A 123 4.79 11.98 1.88
CA ILE A 123 3.67 11.91 0.93
C ILE A 123 2.78 13.16 0.97
N ALA A 124 3.03 14.07 1.91
CA ALA A 124 2.27 15.29 2.08
C ALA A 124 2.80 16.39 1.16
N ASP A 125 2.11 17.52 1.10
CA ASP A 125 2.39 18.64 0.18
C ASP A 125 2.02 18.34 -1.28
N TYR A 126 2.07 19.35 -2.14
CA TYR A 126 1.72 19.23 -3.57
C TYR A 126 2.91 18.88 -4.46
N ASP A 127 4.14 19.13 -3.99
CA ASP A 127 5.36 18.95 -4.78
C ASP A 127 5.65 17.49 -5.10
N ILE A 128 6.05 17.23 -6.35
CA ILE A 128 6.39 15.90 -6.86
C ILE A 128 7.80 15.84 -7.45
N GLU A 129 8.49 16.97 -7.58
CA GLU A 129 9.80 17.04 -8.25
C GLU A 129 10.89 16.29 -7.48
N HIS A 130 10.72 16.18 -6.15
CA HIS A 130 11.69 15.55 -5.25
C HIS A 130 11.36 14.10 -4.87
N LEU A 131 10.39 13.47 -5.54
CA LEU A 131 10.05 12.07 -5.27
C LEU A 131 11.16 11.13 -5.73
N GLN A 132 11.58 10.22 -4.84
CA GLN A 132 12.65 9.27 -5.14
C GLN A 132 12.33 7.88 -4.58
N ILE A 133 13.01 6.87 -5.15
CA ILE A 133 13.04 5.50 -4.61
C ILE A 133 14.41 5.29 -3.97
N LYS A 134 14.44 4.92 -2.69
CA LYS A 134 15.64 4.51 -1.97
C LYS A 134 15.56 3.03 -1.63
N LYS A 135 16.45 2.23 -2.20
CA LYS A 135 16.68 0.84 -1.77
C LYS A 135 17.71 0.86 -0.64
N LEU A 136 17.28 0.53 0.58
CA LEU A 136 18.15 0.57 1.76
C LEU A 136 18.94 -0.72 1.96
N ASN A 137 18.37 -1.84 1.55
CA ASN A 137 18.99 -3.16 1.54
C ASN A 137 18.27 -4.06 0.51
N PRO A 138 18.65 -5.34 0.32
CA PRO A 138 17.99 -6.22 -0.65
C PRO A 138 16.47 -6.36 -0.48
N TYR A 139 15.94 -6.14 0.72
CA TYR A 139 14.54 -6.38 1.07
C TYR A 139 13.75 -5.11 1.43
N LEU A 140 14.39 -3.95 1.64
CA LEU A 140 13.69 -2.72 2.05
C LEU A 140 13.81 -1.62 1.01
N TYR A 141 12.65 -1.15 0.56
CA TYR A 141 12.50 0.00 -0.34
C TYR A 141 11.66 1.08 0.33
N ILE A 142 12.08 2.34 0.19
CA ILE A 142 11.30 3.49 0.64
C ILE A 142 11.09 4.47 -0.51
N VAL A 143 9.85 4.93 -0.67
CA VAL A 143 9.43 5.83 -1.75
C VAL A 143 8.86 7.12 -1.17
N GLY A 144 9.24 8.27 -1.71
CA GLY A 144 8.66 9.57 -1.36
C GLY A 144 9.68 10.70 -1.39
N ASP A 145 9.36 11.83 -0.76
CA ASP A 145 10.26 13.01 -0.70
C ASP A 145 11.12 13.08 0.57
N PHE A 146 10.86 12.21 1.56
CA PHE A 146 11.57 12.13 2.85
C PHE A 146 11.59 13.40 3.72
N THR A 147 10.83 14.43 3.39
CA THR A 147 10.88 15.74 4.07
C THR A 147 9.53 16.22 4.58
N LYS A 148 8.43 15.94 3.88
CA LYS A 148 7.10 16.51 4.17
C LYS A 148 6.16 15.51 4.82
N GLY A 149 5.96 15.65 6.13
CA GLY A 149 5.02 14.84 6.91
C GLY A 149 3.56 15.32 6.84
N ILE A 150 2.61 14.39 7.01
CA ILE A 150 1.17 14.68 7.06
C ILE A 150 0.74 15.52 8.26
N GLU A 151 1.59 15.59 9.30
CA GLU A 151 1.41 16.42 10.49
C GLU A 151 1.47 17.93 10.17
N THR A 152 2.15 18.29 9.08
CA THR A 152 2.46 19.70 8.76
C THR A 152 1.85 20.16 7.45
N PHE A 153 1.64 19.24 6.50
CA PHE A 153 1.12 19.56 5.17
C PHE A 153 -0.08 18.68 4.81
N PRO A 154 -1.06 19.21 4.05
CA PRO A 154 -2.14 18.39 3.53
C PRO A 154 -1.60 17.40 2.49
N THR A 155 -2.29 16.28 2.34
CA THR A 155 -2.02 15.28 1.30
C THR A 155 -2.89 15.54 0.09
N TYR A 156 -2.26 15.72 -1.08
CA TYR A 156 -2.97 15.88 -2.35
C TYR A 156 -2.99 14.58 -3.15
N SER A 157 -4.09 14.36 -3.87
CA SER A 157 -4.35 13.11 -4.61
C SER A 157 -3.24 12.74 -5.58
N HIS A 158 -2.76 13.70 -6.38
CA HIS A 158 -1.76 13.44 -7.43
C HIS A 158 -0.42 12.97 -6.86
N LYS A 159 0.04 13.57 -5.75
CA LYS A 159 1.28 13.14 -5.09
C LYS A 159 1.15 11.75 -4.47
N VAL A 160 0.05 11.50 -3.77
CA VAL A 160 -0.25 10.17 -3.20
C VAL A 160 -0.28 9.09 -4.29
N ASN A 161 -0.93 9.38 -5.41
CA ASN A 161 -0.97 8.49 -6.57
C ASN A 161 0.42 8.30 -7.20
N MET A 162 1.23 9.34 -7.32
CA MET A 162 2.60 9.23 -7.87
C MET A 162 3.47 8.32 -6.99
N VAL A 163 3.43 8.49 -5.67
CA VAL A 163 4.13 7.60 -4.74
C VAL A 163 3.62 6.16 -4.87
N ALA A 164 2.30 5.96 -4.92
CA ALA A 164 1.70 4.64 -5.11
C ALA A 164 2.12 3.98 -6.45
N ALA A 165 2.20 4.75 -7.53
CA ALA A 165 2.67 4.29 -8.83
C ALA A 165 4.15 3.91 -8.81
N MET A 166 5.00 4.70 -8.14
CA MET A 166 6.42 4.39 -7.93
C MET A 166 6.61 3.13 -7.08
N MET A 167 5.79 2.92 -6.05
CA MET A 167 5.79 1.66 -5.27
C MET A 167 5.33 0.48 -6.14
N THR A 168 4.30 0.66 -6.97
CA THR A 168 3.82 -0.34 -7.93
C THR A 168 4.93 -0.76 -8.89
N LYS A 169 5.72 0.18 -9.41
CA LYS A 169 6.87 -0.12 -10.25
C LYS A 169 7.82 -1.12 -9.58
N ILE A 170 8.16 -0.90 -8.31
CA ILE A 170 9.06 -1.79 -7.55
C ILE A 170 8.47 -3.19 -7.43
N VAL A 171 7.17 -3.32 -7.16
CA VAL A 171 6.50 -4.63 -7.09
C VAL A 171 6.61 -5.36 -8.43
N LEU A 172 6.36 -4.67 -9.54
CA LEU A 172 6.40 -5.26 -10.88
C LEU A 172 7.84 -5.65 -11.29
N ASP A 173 8.83 -4.83 -10.94
CA ASP A 173 10.26 -5.15 -11.14
C ASP A 173 10.63 -6.43 -10.36
N LEU A 174 10.26 -6.52 -9.07
CA LEU A 174 10.54 -7.67 -8.22
C LEU A 174 9.82 -8.95 -8.68
N GLY A 175 8.62 -8.81 -9.24
CA GLY A 175 7.84 -9.92 -9.78
C GLY A 175 8.26 -10.38 -11.18
N GLY A 176 9.23 -9.71 -11.83
CA GLY A 176 9.69 -10.06 -13.18
C GLY A 176 8.67 -9.78 -14.29
N TYR A 177 7.67 -8.92 -14.05
CA TYR A 177 6.58 -8.65 -15.01
C TYR A 177 7.05 -7.96 -16.30
N PHE A 178 8.27 -7.42 -16.31
CA PHE A 178 8.87 -6.76 -17.48
C PHE A 178 10.04 -7.53 -18.10
N GLU A 179 10.39 -8.73 -17.60
CA GLU A 179 11.53 -9.49 -18.15
C GLU A 179 11.20 -10.31 -19.41
N LYS A 180 9.97 -10.35 -19.91
CA LYS A 180 9.65 -10.98 -21.21
C LYS A 180 8.52 -10.30 -21.98
N THR A 181 8.90 -9.33 -22.80
CA THR A 181 8.38 -9.23 -24.18
C THR A 181 9.60 -9.20 -25.09
N ASN A 182 10.08 -10.40 -25.44
CA ASN A 182 10.84 -10.61 -26.66
C ASN A 182 9.85 -10.77 -27.81
#